data_AF-A0A6S7JVF0-F1
#
_entry.id   AF-A0A6S7JVF0-F1
#
_cell.length_a   1.000
_cell.length_b   1.000
_cell.length_c   1.000
_cell.angle_alpha   90.00
_cell.angle_beta   90.00
_cell.angle_gamma   90.00
#
_symmetry.space_group_name_H-M   'P 1'
#
loop_
_entity.id
_entity.type
_entity.pdbx_description
1 polymer ?
#
loop_
_entity_poly.entity_id
_entity_poly.type
_entity_poly.pdbx_seq_one_letter_code
_entity_poly.pdbx_strand_id
1 'polypeptide(L)'
;MSHAGKAFETATLELEQELNGLLLQCRATPYWTIGVPPSELLFNRVMKGKLPVINSKKIVNRHKEARDNERNREYANQRRNTRKSDLQVGNYALVRQEKKNKLTANFNHKPYKIIKETGSQIIAQSTECHIVKGTCHISSE
;
A
#
# COMPACT_ATOMS: atom_id res chain seq x y z
N MET A 1 11.74 36.83 -23.23
CA MET A 1 11.00 36.00 -22.26
C MET A 1 11.82 34.74 -21.98
N SER A 2 12.47 34.78 -20.82
CA SER A 2 13.10 33.73 -19.99
C SER A 2 13.61 32.44 -20.66
N HIS A 3 14.92 32.38 -20.95
CA HIS A 3 15.66 31.13 -21.17
C HIS A 3 15.59 30.18 -19.95
N ALA A 4 15.45 30.75 -18.74
CA ALA A 4 15.33 29.98 -17.51
C ALA A 4 14.00 29.20 -17.42
N GLY A 5 12.90 29.76 -17.94
CA GLY A 5 11.62 29.05 -18.00
C GLY A 5 11.67 27.83 -18.91
N LYS A 6 12.30 27.98 -20.09
CA LYS A 6 12.53 26.86 -21.02
C LYS A 6 13.44 25.80 -20.43
N ALA A 7 14.50 26.19 -19.70
CA ALA A 7 15.39 25.25 -19.04
C ALA A 7 14.67 24.42 -17.96
N PHE A 8 13.77 25.05 -17.19
CA PHE A 8 12.96 24.37 -16.19
C PHE A 8 11.96 23.39 -16.83
N GLU A 9 11.26 23.82 -17.89
CA GLU A 9 10.35 22.96 -18.65
C GLU A 9 11.10 21.75 -19.25
N THR A 10 12.27 21.96 -19.85
CA THR A 10 13.11 20.87 -20.37
C THR A 10 13.49 19.88 -19.27
N ALA A 11 13.93 20.37 -18.09
CA ALA A 11 14.30 19.51 -16.98
C ALA A 11 13.11 18.68 -16.45
N THR A 12 11.90 19.25 -16.43
CA THR A 12 10.69 18.49 -16.05
C THR A 12 10.34 17.41 -17.08
N LEU A 13 10.48 17.71 -18.38
CA LEU A 13 10.23 16.75 -19.45
C LEU A 13 11.24 15.60 -19.44
N GLU A 14 12.52 15.89 -19.16
CA GLU A 14 13.57 14.88 -19.03
C GLU A 14 13.25 13.90 -17.87
N LEU A 15 12.82 14.42 -16.72
CA LEU A 15 12.45 13.59 -15.58
C LEU A 15 11.20 12.73 -15.86
N GLU A 16 10.21 13.25 -16.58
CA GLU A 16 9.05 12.46 -17.01
C GLU A 16 9.44 11.33 -17.97
N GLN A 17 10.37 11.59 -18.90
CA GLN A 17 10.88 10.58 -19.82
C GLN A 17 11.65 9.47 -19.08
N GLU A 18 12.52 9.83 -18.14
CA GLU A 18 13.24 8.86 -17.31
C GLU A 18 12.29 8.04 -16.45
N LEU A 19 11.30 8.68 -15.81
CA LEU A 19 10.29 8.00 -15.01
C LEU A 19 9.51 6.98 -15.86
N ASN A 20 9.09 7.36 -17.07
CA ASN A 20 8.40 6.46 -17.98
C ASN A 20 9.28 5.26 -18.39
N GLY A 21 10.58 5.49 -18.62
CA GLY A 21 11.56 4.44 -18.87
C GLY A 21 11.68 3.45 -17.71
N LEU A 22 11.80 3.96 -16.49
CA LEU A 22 11.87 3.14 -15.27
C LEU A 22 10.59 2.33 -15.05
N LEU A 23 9.42 2.96 -15.20
CA LEU A 23 8.13 2.28 -15.05
C LEU A 23 7.95 1.14 -16.06
N LEU A 24 8.41 1.33 -17.30
CA LEU A 24 8.37 0.28 -18.32
C LEU A 24 9.24 -0.92 -17.92
N GLN A 25 10.45 -0.67 -17.40
CA GLN A 25 11.35 -1.73 -16.92
C GLN A 25 10.74 -2.48 -15.73
N CYS A 26 10.18 -1.77 -14.75
CA CYS A 26 9.50 -2.39 -13.60
C CYS A 26 8.34 -3.29 -14.02
N ARG A 27 7.59 -2.91 -15.08
CA ARG A 27 6.46 -3.70 -15.60
C ARG A 27 6.91 -4.95 -16.36
N ALA A 28 8.09 -4.94 -16.97
CA ALA A 28 8.61 -6.04 -17.80
C ALA A 28 9.53 -7.00 -17.03
N THR A 29 10.03 -6.62 -15.86
CA THR A 29 10.97 -7.42 -15.07
C THR A 29 10.23 -8.31 -14.07
N PRO A 30 10.50 -9.62 -14.01
CA PRO A 30 9.91 -10.49 -12.99
C PRO A 30 10.41 -10.10 -11.59
N TYR A 31 9.50 -10.00 -10.64
CA TYR A 31 9.85 -9.78 -9.24
C TYR A 31 10.26 -11.09 -8.56
N TRP A 32 11.29 -11.10 -7.72
CA TRP A 32 11.89 -12.35 -7.21
C TRP A 32 10.90 -13.28 -6.47
N THR A 33 9.93 -12.71 -5.75
CA THR A 33 8.94 -13.49 -4.98
C THR A 33 7.85 -14.10 -5.85
N ILE A 34 7.44 -13.40 -6.90
CA ILE A 34 6.33 -13.79 -7.79
C ILE A 34 6.88 -14.60 -8.98
N GLY A 35 8.11 -14.31 -9.41
CA GLY A 35 8.78 -14.93 -10.57
C GLY A 35 8.19 -14.52 -11.92
N VAL A 36 7.18 -13.65 -11.92
CA VAL A 36 6.41 -13.20 -13.08
C VAL A 36 6.37 -11.68 -13.08
N PRO A 37 6.48 -11.01 -14.24
CA PRO A 37 6.39 -9.55 -14.32
C PRO A 37 4.95 -9.04 -14.08
N PRO A 38 4.76 -7.85 -13.49
CA PRO A 38 3.43 -7.30 -13.21
C PRO A 38 2.52 -7.18 -14.44
N SER A 39 3.10 -6.87 -15.61
CA SER A 39 2.35 -6.77 -16.86
C SER A 39 1.73 -8.10 -17.29
N GLU A 40 2.40 -9.21 -17.03
CA GLU A 40 1.88 -10.54 -17.35
C GLU A 40 0.78 -10.95 -16.39
N LEU A 41 0.89 -10.60 -15.10
CA LEU A 41 -0.17 -10.85 -14.13
C LEU A 41 -1.48 -10.12 -14.46
N LEU A 42 -1.38 -8.85 -14.85
CA LEU A 42 -2.53 -8.02 -15.19
C LEU A 42 -3.16 -8.41 -16.53
N PHE A 43 -2.33 -8.54 -17.57
CA PHE A 43 -2.80 -8.67 -18.95
C PHE A 43 -2.75 -10.11 -19.49
N ASN A 44 -2.25 -11.08 -18.72
CA ASN A 44 -2.02 -12.46 -19.15
C ASN A 44 -1.22 -12.56 -20.47
N ARG A 45 -0.34 -11.61 -20.73
CA ARG A 45 0.51 -11.55 -21.93
C ARG A 45 1.93 -11.20 -21.53
N VAL A 46 2.90 -11.85 -22.16
CA VAL A 46 4.33 -11.55 -21.95
C VAL A 46 4.67 -10.26 -22.69
N MET A 47 5.03 -9.21 -21.94
CA MET A 47 5.64 -8.01 -22.52
C MET A 47 7.09 -8.30 -22.93
N LYS A 48 7.46 -8.00 -24.17
CA LYS A 48 8.83 -8.15 -24.64
C LYS A 48 9.67 -6.95 -24.18
N GLY A 49 10.59 -7.20 -23.25
CA GLY A 49 11.58 -6.22 -22.81
C GLY A 49 12.85 -6.21 -23.67
N LYS A 50 13.76 -5.28 -23.37
CA LYS A 50 15.10 -5.22 -24.00
C LYS A 50 16.06 -6.30 -23.50
N LEU A 51 15.80 -6.85 -22.32
CA LEU A 51 16.63 -7.91 -21.72
C LEU A 51 16.23 -9.28 -22.29
N PRO A 52 17.19 -10.13 -22.66
CA PRO A 52 16.90 -11.50 -23.09
C PRO A 52 16.33 -12.28 -21.90
N VAL A 53 15.12 -12.79 -22.06
CA VAL A 53 14.47 -13.62 -21.03
C VAL A 53 14.80 -15.08 -21.31
N ILE A 54 15.52 -15.73 -20.39
CA ILE A 54 15.82 -17.17 -20.46
C ILE A 54 14.57 -17.91 -20.00
N ASN A 55 13.63 -18.15 -20.92
CA ASN A 55 12.33 -18.69 -20.57
C ASN A 55 12.36 -20.23 -20.36
N SER A 56 11.99 -20.67 -19.16
CA SER A 56 11.14 -21.87 -19.03
C SER A 56 9.69 -21.37 -19.02
N LYS A 57 8.84 -21.82 -19.95
CA LYS A 57 7.45 -21.34 -20.07
C LYS A 57 6.68 -21.69 -18.79
N LYS A 58 6.54 -20.74 -17.86
CA LYS A 58 5.61 -20.86 -16.72
C LYS A 58 4.32 -20.18 -17.12
N ILE A 59 3.26 -20.98 -17.31
CA ILE A 59 1.91 -20.44 -17.46
C ILE A 59 1.52 -19.81 -16.11
N VAL A 60 1.20 -18.53 -16.12
CA VAL A 60 0.72 -17.80 -14.93
C VAL A 60 -0.62 -18.39 -14.49
N ASN A 61 -0.62 -19.10 -13.36
CA ASN A 61 -1.85 -19.55 -12.72
C ASN A 61 -2.21 -18.55 -11.62
N ARG A 62 -3.15 -17.65 -11.90
CA ARG A 62 -3.62 -16.62 -10.96
C ARG A 62 -4.08 -17.20 -9.62
N HIS A 63 -4.68 -18.40 -9.61
CA HIS A 63 -5.09 -19.06 -8.36
C HIS A 63 -3.90 -19.49 -7.52
N LYS A 64 -2.81 -19.94 -8.16
CA LYS A 64 -1.58 -20.29 -7.46
C LYS A 64 -0.94 -19.04 -6.85
N GLU A 65 -0.82 -17.96 -7.61
CA GLU A 65 -0.23 -16.71 -7.10
C GLU A 65 -1.05 -16.11 -5.96
N ALA A 66 -2.39 -16.16 -6.04
CA ALA A 66 -3.26 -15.74 -4.94
C ALA A 66 -2.99 -16.53 -3.65
N ARG A 67 -2.86 -17.87 -3.75
CA ARG A 67 -2.51 -18.73 -2.62
C ARG A 67 -1.12 -18.45 -2.06
N ASP A 68 -0.13 -18.26 -2.93
CA ASP A 68 1.23 -17.93 -2.50
C ASP A 68 1.27 -16.56 -1.78
N ASN A 69 0.47 -15.60 -2.24
CA ASN A 69 0.34 -14.30 -1.59
C ASN A 69 -0.34 -14.39 -0.21
N GLU A 70 -1.36 -15.23 -0.07
CA GLU A 70 -2.02 -15.51 1.20
C GLU A 70 -1.04 -16.16 2.19
N ARG A 71 -0.27 -17.17 1.74
CA ARG A 71 0.78 -17.80 2.54
C ARG A 71 1.84 -16.80 3.00
N ASN A 72 2.27 -15.89 2.11
CA ASN A 72 3.23 -14.84 2.46
C ASN A 72 2.66 -13.88 3.52
N ARG A 73 1.37 -13.55 3.43
CA ARG A 73 0.67 -12.73 4.43
C ARG A 73 0.61 -13.45 5.79
N GLU A 74 0.28 -14.73 5.80
CA GLU A 74 0.26 -15.55 7.02
C GLU A 74 1.63 -15.66 7.66
N TYR A 75 2.68 -15.94 6.87
CA TYR A 75 4.06 -15.98 7.35
C TYR A 75 4.49 -14.65 7.96
N ALA A 76 4.15 -13.52 7.31
CA ALA A 76 4.45 -12.19 7.85
C ALA A 76 3.69 -11.94 9.16
N ASN A 77 2.42 -12.35 9.25
CA ASN A 77 1.62 -12.22 10.46
C ASN A 77 2.20 -13.05 11.62
N GLN A 78 2.56 -14.31 11.37
CA GLN A 78 3.18 -15.20 12.35
C GLN A 78 4.54 -14.66 12.81
N ARG A 79 5.41 -14.26 11.88
CA ARG A 79 6.73 -13.70 12.20
C ARG A 79 6.64 -12.41 13.03
N ARG A 80 5.58 -11.61 12.84
CA ARG A 80 5.32 -10.39 13.61
C ARG A 80 4.51 -10.64 14.90
N ASN A 81 4.15 -11.89 15.20
CA ASN A 81 3.24 -12.24 16.30
C ASN A 81 1.96 -11.39 16.28
N THR A 82 1.41 -11.19 15.08
CA THR A 82 0.22 -10.35 14.88
C THR A 82 -0.97 -10.98 15.59
N ARG A 83 -1.59 -10.23 16.50
CA ARG A 83 -2.80 -10.65 17.21
C ARG A 83 -4.03 -10.07 16.51
N LYS A 84 -5.15 -10.79 16.61
CA LYS A 84 -6.45 -10.23 16.22
C LYS A 84 -6.79 -9.11 17.21
N SER A 85 -7.42 -8.05 16.71
CA SER A 85 -7.93 -6.97 17.55
C SER A 85 -9.27 -7.38 18.16
N ASP A 86 -9.48 -7.03 19.43
CA ASP A 86 -10.76 -7.25 20.14
C ASP A 86 -11.75 -6.09 19.93
N LEU A 87 -11.44 -5.16 19.03
CA LEU A 87 -12.27 -4.00 18.71
C LEU A 87 -13.48 -4.43 17.90
N GLN A 88 -14.67 -4.07 18.37
CA GLN A 88 -15.95 -4.33 17.72
C GLN A 88 -16.72 -3.03 17.50
N VAL A 89 -17.73 -3.09 16.62
CA VAL A 89 -18.67 -2.01 16.42
C VAL A 89 -19.37 -1.69 17.73
N GLY A 90 -19.37 -0.41 18.10
CA GLY A 90 -19.91 0.07 19.37
C GLY A 90 -18.85 0.33 20.45
N ASN A 91 -17.64 -0.21 20.34
CA ASN A 91 -16.56 0.15 21.27
C ASN A 91 -16.09 1.60 21.07
N TYR A 92 -15.49 2.14 22.12
CA TYR A 92 -14.83 3.44 22.11
C TYR A 92 -13.33 3.26 21.96
N ALA A 93 -12.72 4.20 21.25
CA ALA A 93 -11.35 4.13 20.80
C ALA A 93 -10.73 5.52 20.74
N LEU A 94 -9.46 5.64 21.10
CA LEU A 94 -8.70 6.87 20.89
C LEU A 94 -8.03 6.86 19.52
N VAL A 95 -8.11 7.98 18.83
CA VAL A 95 -7.53 8.16 17.50
C VAL A 95 -6.16 8.81 17.64
N ARG A 96 -5.17 8.27 16.91
CA ARG A 96 -3.82 8.85 16.83
C ARG A 96 -3.90 10.25 16.20
N GLN A 97 -3.30 11.24 16.85
CA GLN A 97 -3.29 12.62 16.36
C GLN A 97 -1.96 12.99 15.69
N GLU A 98 -2.00 14.02 14.87
CA GLU A 98 -0.79 14.59 14.26
C GLU A 98 0.10 15.21 15.34
N LYS A 99 1.39 14.85 15.32
CA LYS A 99 2.36 15.38 16.26
C LYS A 99 2.80 16.77 15.82
N LYS A 100 2.35 17.81 16.53
CA LYS A 100 2.71 19.21 16.24
C LYS A 100 4.01 19.63 16.91
N ASN A 101 4.27 19.16 18.13
CA ASN A 101 5.48 19.46 18.90
C ASN A 101 5.91 18.26 19.75
N LYS A 102 7.06 18.36 20.44
CA LYS A 102 7.61 17.27 21.27
C LYS A 102 6.68 16.86 22.42
N LEU A 103 5.87 17.80 22.93
CA LEU A 103 4.94 17.61 24.05
C LEU A 103 3.53 17.21 23.59
N THR A 104 3.26 17.10 22.29
CA THR A 104 1.95 16.70 21.79
C THR A 104 1.73 15.23 22.15
N ALA A 105 0.61 14.92 22.81
CA ALA A 105 0.21 13.55 23.11
C ALA A 105 0.06 12.73 21.82
N ASN A 106 0.29 11.42 21.87
CA ASN A 106 0.19 10.57 20.68
C ASN A 106 -1.26 10.37 20.21
N PHE A 107 -2.22 10.42 21.13
CA PHE A 107 -3.64 10.20 20.88
C PHE A 107 -4.46 11.42 21.26
N ASN A 108 -5.55 11.64 20.52
CA ASN A 108 -6.56 12.64 20.87
C ASN A 108 -7.33 12.15 22.10
N HIS A 109 -7.55 13.06 23.07
CA HIS A 109 -8.28 12.78 24.30
C HIS A 109 -9.78 12.51 24.07
N LYS A 110 -10.32 12.95 22.94
CA LYS A 110 -11.73 12.72 22.59
C LYS A 110 -11.94 11.28 22.12
N PRO A 111 -12.80 10.49 22.76
CA PRO A 111 -13.09 9.13 22.33
C PRO A 111 -13.96 9.12 21.08
N TYR A 112 -13.68 8.18 20.19
CA TYR A 112 -14.46 7.92 18.97
C TYR A 112 -15.18 6.59 19.11
N LYS A 113 -16.45 6.55 18.74
CA LYS A 113 -17.25 5.32 18.69
C LYS A 113 -17.04 4.61 17.37
N ILE A 114 -16.72 3.33 17.40
CA ILE A 114 -16.59 2.52 16.18
C ILE A 114 -17.98 2.29 15.59
N ILE A 115 -18.17 2.73 14.34
CA ILE A 115 -19.45 2.61 13.61
C ILE A 115 -19.44 1.49 12.58
N LYS A 116 -18.26 1.14 12.05
CA LYS A 116 -18.13 0.10 11.03
C LYS A 116 -16.73 -0.51 11.05
N GLU A 117 -16.68 -1.80 10.82
CA GLU A 117 -15.48 -2.57 10.55
C GLU A 117 -15.55 -3.12 9.11
N THR A 118 -14.45 -3.06 8.37
CA THR A 118 -14.35 -3.58 7.00
C THR A 118 -12.97 -4.19 6.79
N GLY A 119 -12.87 -5.49 7.00
CA GLY A 119 -11.58 -6.19 6.98
C GLY A 119 -10.65 -5.64 8.07
N SER A 120 -9.48 -5.13 7.67
CA SER A 120 -8.52 -4.50 8.60
C SER A 120 -8.77 -3.00 8.84
N GLN A 121 -9.81 -2.43 8.22
CA GLN A 121 -10.14 -1.01 8.34
C GLN A 121 -11.28 -0.80 9.34
N ILE A 122 -11.10 0.18 10.22
CA ILE A 122 -12.08 0.61 11.21
C ILE A 122 -12.51 2.04 10.88
N ILE A 123 -13.81 2.28 10.96
CA ILE A 123 -14.41 3.61 10.82
C ILE A 123 -14.99 3.99 12.18
N ALA A 124 -14.54 5.13 12.70
CA ALA A 124 -14.97 5.63 13.99
C ALA A 124 -15.50 7.06 13.88
N GLN A 125 -16.47 7.40 14.74
CA GLN A 125 -17.16 8.68 14.74
C GLN A 125 -17.05 9.36 16.10
N SER A 126 -16.74 10.65 16.10
CA SER A 126 -16.75 11.51 17.29
C SER A 126 -18.18 11.91 17.68
N THR A 127 -18.36 12.38 18.91
CA THR A 127 -19.58 13.07 19.36
C THR A 127 -19.90 14.28 18.48
N GLU A 128 -18.89 14.95 17.93
CA GLU A 128 -19.01 16.08 17.00
C GLU A 128 -19.25 15.62 15.54
N CYS A 129 -19.72 14.39 15.34
CA CYS A 129 -19.98 13.76 14.03
C CYS A 129 -18.77 13.65 13.07
N HIS A 130 -17.55 13.91 13.54
CA HIS A 130 -16.34 13.75 12.74
C HIS A 130 -16.03 12.27 12.51
N ILE A 131 -15.80 11.88 11.25
CA ILE A 131 -15.55 10.50 10.85
C ILE A 131 -14.06 10.31 10.54
N VAL A 132 -13.45 9.31 11.16
CA VAL A 132 -12.06 8.92 10.90
C VAL A 132 -12.03 7.50 10.37
N LYS A 133 -11.15 7.26 9.38
CA LYS A 133 -10.87 5.95 8.82
C LYS A 133 -9.43 5.58 9.15
N GLY A 134 -9.20 4.42 9.73
CA GLY A 134 -7.85 3.96 10.06
C GLY A 134 -7.73 2.45 10.04
N THR A 135 -6.51 1.97 9.84
CA THR A 135 -6.14 0.59 10.15
C THR A 135 -5.76 0.49 11.62
N CYS A 136 -6.03 -0.66 12.25
CA CYS A 136 -5.86 -0.94 13.67
C CYS A 136 -4.44 -0.61 14.23
N HIS A 137 -4.23 0.66 14.57
CA HIS A 137 -3.30 1.21 15.58
C HIS A 137 -4.11 1.97 16.64
N ILE A 138 -5.26 1.41 16.97
CA ILE A 138 -6.21 1.96 17.93
C ILE A 138 -5.96 1.18 19.21
N SER A 139 -5.32 1.82 20.18
CA SER A 139 -5.14 1.25 21.52
C SER A 139 -6.48 1.35 22.25
N SER A 140 -6.98 0.22 22.75
CA SER A 140 -7.91 0.22 23.88
C SER A 140 -7.12 0.52 25.14
N GLU A 141 -7.62 1.42 25.99
CA GLU A 141 -7.21 1.50 27.40
C GLU A 141 -7.75 0.29 28.18
#